data_AF-A0A7S1M3C0-F1
#
_entry.id   AF-A0A7S1M3C0-F1
#
_cell.length_a   1.000
_cell.length_b   1.000
_cell.length_c   1.000
_cell.angle_alpha   90.00
_cell.angle_beta   90.00
_cell.angle_gamma   90.00
#
_symmetry.space_group_name_H-M   'P 1'
#
loop_
_entity.id
_entity.type
_entity.pdbx_description
1 polymer ?
#
loop_
_entity_poly.entity_id
_entity_poly.type
_entity_poly.pdbx_seq_one_letter_code
_entity_poly.pdbx_strand_id
1 'polypeptide(L)'
;YLDVDLSLDQVHLYLCEYLRMKDLEGPYNAELVPVVTKAHRSDAVPSLTQHELDAILFEVTEANENPEYPAVAVLFQYDAAVAHNALGVTGKAQWGVLAGYDRERQLARIIDANAKAFGRSWSVTCEWLLQAITGYGYIVMRHVGRLLRRQSVRGSASM
;
A
#
# COMPACT_ATOMS: atom_id res chain seq x y z
N TYR A 1 10.65 -10.53 -6.99
CA TYR A 1 9.87 -11.63 -6.42
C TYR A 1 9.96 -11.48 -4.92
N LEU A 2 8.84 -11.18 -4.25
CA LEU A 2 8.78 -11.21 -2.80
C LEU A 2 8.38 -12.62 -2.39
N ASP A 3 9.14 -13.21 -1.48
CA ASP A 3 8.79 -14.51 -0.90
C ASP A 3 7.51 -14.33 -0.05
N VAL A 4 6.50 -15.14 -0.34
CA VAL A 4 5.19 -15.09 0.33
C VAL A 4 5.28 -15.45 1.81
N ASP A 5 6.40 -16.04 2.24
CA ASP A 5 6.64 -16.43 3.63
C ASP A 5 7.20 -15.29 4.49
N LEU A 6 7.54 -14.14 3.90
CA LEU A 6 8.02 -12.98 4.66
C LEU A 6 6.87 -12.16 5.24
N SER A 7 7.00 -11.78 6.52
CA SER A 7 6.07 -10.88 7.21
C SER A 7 6.22 -9.43 6.74
N LEU A 8 5.22 -8.59 7.08
CA LEU A 8 5.26 -7.16 6.82
C LEU A 8 6.55 -6.50 7.33
N ASP A 9 6.93 -6.82 8.57
CA ASP A 9 8.13 -6.30 9.22
C ASP A 9 9.42 -6.74 8.51
N GLN A 10 9.50 -8.01 8.09
CA GLN A 10 10.68 -8.52 7.40
C GLN A 10 10.88 -7.83 6.04
N VAL A 11 9.80 -7.64 5.28
CA VAL A 11 9.87 -6.93 3.99
C VAL A 11 10.22 -5.46 4.20
N HIS A 12 9.70 -4.82 5.24
CA HIS A 12 10.08 -3.45 5.60
C HIS A 12 11.57 -3.33 5.93
N LEU A 13 12.11 -4.25 6.73
CA LEU A 13 13.55 -4.29 7.03
C LEU A 13 14.40 -4.43 5.77
N TYR A 14 14.05 -5.37 4.88
CA TYR A 14 14.76 -5.54 3.61
C TYR A 14 14.67 -4.29 2.72
N LEU A 15 13.53 -3.60 2.73
CA LEU A 15 13.36 -2.37 1.97
C LEU A 15 14.23 -1.24 2.51
N CYS A 16 14.27 -1.06 3.84
CA CYS A 16 15.17 -0.09 4.47
C CYS A 16 16.64 -0.40 4.16
N GLU A 17 17.06 -1.66 4.29
CA GLU A 17 18.41 -2.08 3.94
C GLU A 17 18.73 -1.82 2.46
N TYR A 18 17.78 -2.09 1.55
CA TYR A 18 17.93 -1.79 0.14
C TYR A 18 18.11 -0.29 -0.10
N LEU A 19 17.30 0.56 0.51
CA LEU A 19 17.43 2.01 0.40
C LEU A 19 18.82 2.46 0.87
N ARG A 20 19.31 1.91 1.99
CA ARG A 20 20.66 2.21 2.51
C ARG A 20 21.75 1.83 1.51
N MET A 21 21.70 0.61 1.00
CA MET A 21 22.68 0.07 0.06
C MET A 21 22.72 0.83 -1.26
N LYS A 22 21.61 1.49 -1.62
CA LYS A 22 21.49 2.29 -2.85
C LYS A 22 21.70 3.79 -2.63
N ASP A 23 22.05 4.20 -1.40
CA ASP A 23 22.18 5.62 -1.02
C ASP A 23 20.87 6.42 -1.23
N LEU A 24 19.75 5.80 -0.87
CA LEU A 24 18.39 6.31 -1.05
C LEU A 24 17.65 6.63 0.27
N GLU A 25 18.23 6.39 1.44
CA GLU A 25 17.59 6.67 2.76
C GLU A 25 17.33 8.16 3.01
N GLY A 26 18.05 9.07 2.35
CA GLY A 26 17.80 10.50 2.38
C GLY A 26 16.62 10.94 1.49
N PRO A 27 16.62 10.59 0.18
CA PRO A 27 15.54 10.96 -0.72
C PRO A 27 14.24 10.20 -0.45
N TYR A 28 14.27 9.00 0.13
CA TYR A 28 13.09 8.18 0.37
C TYR A 28 12.96 7.73 1.83
N ASN A 29 11.72 7.77 2.32
CA ASN A 29 11.32 7.14 3.57
C ASN A 29 10.37 5.98 3.29
N ALA A 30 10.50 4.87 4.03
CA ALA A 30 9.59 3.74 4.00
C ALA A 30 8.93 3.56 5.37
N GLU A 31 7.61 3.71 5.42
CA GLU A 31 6.81 3.61 6.63
C GLU A 31 5.99 2.31 6.60
N LEU A 32 6.10 1.52 7.66
CA LEU A 32 5.30 0.33 7.90
C LEU A 32 4.03 0.69 8.67
N VAL A 33 2.87 0.33 8.13
CA VAL A 33 1.56 0.62 8.72
C VAL A 33 0.77 -0.69 8.88
N PRO A 34 0.79 -1.30 10.07
CA PRO A 34 -0.07 -2.44 10.39
C PRO A 34 -1.54 -2.02 10.41
N VAL A 35 -2.41 -2.86 9.86
CA VAL A 35 -3.86 -2.68 9.92
C VAL A 35 -4.43 -3.76 10.84
N VAL A 36 -4.71 -3.38 12.09
CA VAL A 36 -5.16 -4.31 13.14
C VAL A 36 -6.62 -4.06 13.48
N THR A 37 -7.32 -5.07 13.98
CA THR A 37 -8.63 -4.88 14.61
C THR A 37 -8.46 -4.64 16.10
N LYS A 38 -9.26 -3.73 16.67
CA LYS A 38 -9.18 -3.39 18.11
C LYS A 38 -9.62 -4.54 19.05
N ALA A 39 -10.15 -5.64 18.50
CA ALA A 39 -10.50 -6.85 19.23
C ALA A 39 -10.54 -8.06 18.27
N HIS A 40 -10.34 -9.28 18.80
CA HIS A 40 -10.64 -10.54 18.10
C HIS A 40 -12.16 -10.80 18.03
N ARG A 41 -12.89 -9.88 17.39
CA ARG A 41 -14.30 -10.04 17.05
C ARG A 41 -14.49 -9.71 15.58
N SER A 42 -15.40 -10.42 14.92
CA SER A 42 -15.67 -10.27 13.48
C SER A 42 -16.24 -8.91 13.08
N ASP A 43 -16.72 -8.12 14.05
CA ASP A 43 -17.27 -6.76 13.89
C ASP A 43 -16.29 -5.66 14.33
N ALA A 44 -15.07 -6.02 14.73
CA ALA A 44 -14.11 -5.06 15.23
C ALA A 44 -13.64 -4.12 14.11
N VAL A 45 -13.77 -2.81 14.34
CA VAL A 45 -13.36 -1.78 13.39
C VAL A 45 -11.84 -1.84 13.18
N PRO A 46 -11.34 -1.87 11.93
CA PRO A 46 -9.91 -1.81 11.65
C PRO A 46 -9.29 -0.50 12.14
N SER A 47 -7.98 -0.49 12.39
CA SER A 47 -7.22 0.71 12.74
C SER A 47 -7.15 1.72 11.59
N LEU A 48 -7.41 1.27 10.37
CA LEU A 48 -7.51 2.09 9.16
C LEU A 48 -8.97 2.20 8.73
N THR A 49 -9.44 3.40 8.47
CA THR A 49 -10.76 3.64 7.89
C THR A 49 -10.72 3.59 6.36
N GLN A 50 -11.87 3.34 5.73
CA GLN A 50 -11.97 3.39 4.26
C GLN A 50 -11.61 4.78 3.70
N HIS A 51 -11.91 5.86 4.45
CA HIS A 51 -11.55 7.23 4.05
C HIS A 51 -10.04 7.47 4.07
N GLU A 52 -9.34 6.94 5.09
CA GLU A 52 -7.88 7.04 5.16
C GLU A 52 -7.22 6.21 4.05
N LEU A 53 -7.74 5.00 3.77
CA LEU A 53 -7.27 4.20 2.65
C LEU A 53 -7.48 4.92 1.31
N ASP A 54 -8.67 5.46 1.06
CA ASP A 54 -8.99 6.28 -0.13
C ASP A 54 -7.99 7.43 -0.31
N ALA A 55 -7.66 8.14 0.77
CA ALA A 55 -6.70 9.24 0.74
C ALA A 55 -5.28 8.78 0.36
N ILE A 56 -4.84 7.62 0.84
CA ILE A 56 -3.53 7.03 0.50
C ILE A 56 -3.49 6.60 -0.97
N LEU A 57 -4.54 5.91 -1.44
CA LEU A 57 -4.62 5.46 -2.84
C LEU A 57 -4.63 6.65 -3.81
N PHE A 58 -5.34 7.71 -3.43
CA PHE A 58 -5.36 8.98 -4.16
C PHE A 58 -4.00 9.67 -4.14
N GLU A 59 -3.30 9.70 -2.98
CA GLU A 59 -1.96 10.28 -2.87
C GLU A 59 -0.98 9.66 -3.88
N VAL A 60 -0.96 8.33 -4.01
CA VAL A 60 -0.06 7.62 -4.94
C VAL A 60 -0.33 8.03 -6.39
N THR A 61 -1.60 8.15 -6.75
CA THR A 61 -2.01 8.45 -8.14
C THR A 61 -1.66 9.89 -8.51
N GLU A 62 -1.80 10.83 -7.57
CA GLU A 62 -1.51 12.25 -7.80
C GLU A 62 -0.02 12.61 -7.68
N ALA A 63 0.74 11.88 -6.85
CA ALA A 63 2.15 12.22 -6.58
C ALA A 63 3.12 11.74 -7.67
N ASN A 64 2.70 10.79 -8.50
CA ASN A 64 3.56 10.09 -9.47
C ASN A 64 3.44 10.65 -10.89
N GLU A 65 3.83 11.91 -11.08
CA GLU A 65 3.88 12.56 -12.41
C GLU A 65 4.84 11.85 -13.38
N ASN A 66 5.95 11.30 -12.86
CA ASN A 66 6.91 10.54 -13.65
C ASN A 66 6.87 9.06 -13.21
N PRO A 67 6.38 8.14 -14.07
CA PRO A 67 6.31 6.72 -13.76
C PRO A 67 7.68 6.04 -13.51
N GLU A 68 8.76 6.60 -14.05
CA GLU A 68 10.12 6.06 -13.84
C GLU A 68 10.71 6.45 -12.47
N TYR A 69 10.18 7.52 -11.87
CA TYR A 69 10.64 8.06 -10.59
C TYR A 69 9.44 8.37 -9.69
N PRO A 70 8.74 7.32 -9.21
CA PRO A 70 7.58 7.50 -8.36
C PRO A 70 7.98 8.23 -7.07
N ALA A 71 7.18 9.23 -6.72
CA ALA A 71 7.30 9.95 -5.47
C ALA A 71 6.65 9.19 -4.32
N VAL A 72 5.63 8.38 -4.60
CA VAL A 72 4.95 7.55 -3.60
C VAL A 72 4.71 6.17 -4.17
N ALA A 73 4.99 5.12 -3.40
CA ALA A 73 4.65 3.75 -3.74
C ALA A 73 4.03 3.06 -2.53
N VAL A 74 3.06 2.18 -2.76
CA VAL A 74 2.41 1.40 -1.70
C VAL A 74 2.49 -0.07 -2.03
N LEU A 75 2.95 -0.84 -1.05
CA LEU A 75 3.02 -2.29 -1.06
C LEU A 75 2.08 -2.84 0.02
N PHE A 76 1.11 -3.66 -0.38
CA PHE A 76 0.15 -4.29 0.51
C PHE A 76 0.55 -5.73 0.82
N GLN A 77 0.38 -6.14 2.07
CA GLN A 77 0.23 -7.55 2.42
C GLN A 77 -1.27 -7.82 2.64
N TYR A 78 -1.82 -8.84 2.00
CA TYR A 78 -3.27 -9.06 1.96
C TYR A 78 -3.67 -10.54 1.95
N ASP A 79 -4.91 -10.79 2.37
CA ASP A 79 -5.61 -12.06 2.19
C ASP A 79 -6.18 -12.15 0.77
N ALA A 80 -5.65 -13.08 -0.03
CA ALA A 80 -6.09 -13.30 -1.39
C ALA A 80 -7.51 -13.89 -1.50
N ALA A 81 -7.96 -14.70 -0.53
CA ALA A 81 -9.32 -15.23 -0.55
C ALA A 81 -10.34 -14.10 -0.40
N VAL A 82 -10.04 -13.12 0.48
CA VAL A 82 -10.86 -11.91 0.66
C VAL A 82 -10.77 -11.01 -0.56
N ALA A 83 -9.56 -10.66 -1.01
CA ALA A 83 -9.36 -9.74 -2.13
C ALA A 83 -10.01 -10.20 -3.45
N HIS A 84 -10.01 -11.51 -3.70
CA HIS A 84 -10.57 -12.09 -4.92
C HIS A 84 -11.98 -12.67 -4.74
N ASN A 85 -12.55 -12.58 -3.54
CA ASN A 85 -13.82 -13.21 -3.17
C ASN A 85 -13.88 -14.69 -3.62
N ALA A 86 -12.83 -15.45 -3.30
CA ALA A 86 -12.66 -16.83 -3.75
C ALA A 86 -12.22 -17.73 -2.59
N LEU A 87 -12.83 -18.91 -2.51
CA LEU A 87 -12.49 -19.90 -1.49
C LEU A 87 -11.36 -20.82 -1.97
N GLY A 88 -10.52 -21.29 -1.06
CA GLY A 88 -9.49 -22.31 -1.34
C GLY A 88 -8.31 -21.82 -2.18
N VAL A 89 -8.08 -20.52 -2.23
CA VAL A 89 -7.09 -19.89 -3.10
C VAL A 89 -5.66 -20.11 -2.58
N THR A 90 -5.39 -19.70 -1.36
CA THR A 90 -4.09 -19.87 -0.67
C THR A 90 -4.30 -19.68 0.82
N GLY A 91 -3.63 -20.49 1.64
CA GLY A 91 -3.61 -20.29 3.10
C GLY A 91 -2.57 -19.27 3.57
N LYS A 92 -1.87 -18.62 2.63
CA LYS A 92 -0.76 -17.69 2.91
C LYS A 92 -1.09 -16.28 2.43
N ALA A 93 -0.65 -15.29 3.20
CA ALA A 93 -0.68 -13.89 2.81
C ALA A 93 0.00 -13.65 1.46
N GLN A 94 -0.49 -12.68 0.71
CA GLN A 94 0.04 -12.30 -0.59
C GLN A 94 0.51 -10.85 -0.59
N TRP A 95 1.24 -10.49 -1.63
CA TRP A 95 1.91 -9.19 -1.75
C TRP A 95 1.52 -8.51 -3.06
N GLY A 96 1.10 -7.25 -2.97
CA GLY A 96 0.61 -6.50 -4.13
C GLY A 96 1.06 -5.04 -4.10
N VAL A 97 1.44 -4.50 -5.26
CA VAL A 97 1.83 -3.10 -5.43
C VAL A 97 0.66 -2.32 -6.00
N LEU A 98 0.37 -1.13 -5.46
CA LEU A 98 -0.62 -0.25 -6.05
C LEU A 98 -0.13 0.25 -7.42
N ALA A 99 -0.94 0.02 -8.46
CA ALA A 99 -0.66 0.44 -9.82
C ALA A 99 -1.52 1.62 -10.28
N GLY A 100 -2.65 1.87 -9.63
CA GLY A 100 -3.51 3.01 -9.92
C GLY A 100 -4.79 2.99 -9.09
N TYR A 101 -5.49 4.13 -9.11
CA TYR A 101 -6.75 4.30 -8.39
C TYR A 101 -7.76 5.08 -9.24
N ASP A 102 -8.92 4.49 -9.46
CA ASP A 102 -10.10 5.17 -10.00
C ASP A 102 -10.91 5.72 -8.82
N ARG A 103 -10.84 7.03 -8.62
CA ARG A 103 -11.50 7.72 -7.51
C ARG A 103 -13.02 7.75 -7.65
N GLU A 104 -13.54 7.84 -8.87
CA GLU A 104 -15.00 7.89 -9.09
C GLU A 104 -15.64 6.56 -8.72
N ARG A 105 -14.96 5.46 -9.06
CA ARG A 105 -15.45 4.09 -8.81
C ARG A 105 -14.90 3.48 -7.52
N GLN A 106 -14.03 4.20 -6.81
CA GLN A 106 -13.26 3.71 -5.66
C GLN A 106 -12.60 2.35 -5.92
N LEU A 107 -11.97 2.23 -7.09
CA LEU A 107 -11.39 0.98 -7.58
C LEU A 107 -9.86 1.08 -7.62
N ALA A 108 -9.19 0.30 -6.78
CA ALA A 108 -7.75 0.15 -6.80
C ALA A 108 -7.34 -0.88 -7.86
N ARG A 109 -6.25 -0.61 -8.58
CA ARG A 109 -5.58 -1.58 -9.44
C ARG A 109 -4.30 -2.05 -8.76
N ILE A 110 -4.16 -3.35 -8.57
CA ILE A 110 -3.04 -3.98 -7.88
C ILE A 110 -2.24 -4.83 -8.87
N ILE A 111 -0.91 -4.77 -8.79
CA ILE A 111 0.01 -5.69 -9.47
C ILE A 111 0.51 -6.71 -8.45
N ASP A 112 0.36 -7.99 -8.74
CA ASP A 112 0.85 -9.03 -7.85
C ASP A 112 2.37 -9.11 -7.84
N ALA A 113 2.96 -9.04 -6.65
CA ALA A 113 4.38 -9.24 -6.46
C ALA A 113 4.80 -10.71 -6.69
N ASN A 114 3.82 -11.63 -6.66
CA ASN A 114 3.95 -13.02 -7.08
C ASN A 114 3.00 -13.34 -8.25
N ALA A 115 3.39 -12.96 -9.46
CA ALA A 115 2.62 -13.16 -10.69
C ALA A 115 2.38 -14.64 -11.09
N LYS A 116 2.87 -15.63 -10.31
CA LYS A 116 2.56 -17.06 -10.51
C LYS A 116 1.32 -17.50 -9.73
N ALA A 117 0.94 -16.77 -8.69
CA ALA A 117 -0.19 -17.13 -7.83
C ALA A 117 -1.52 -16.58 -8.37
N PHE A 118 -1.50 -15.39 -8.97
CA PHE A 118 -2.67 -14.67 -9.48
C PHE A 118 -2.37 -14.03 -10.85
N GLY A 119 -3.41 -13.54 -11.54
CA GLY A 119 -3.23 -12.79 -12.79
C GLY A 119 -2.30 -11.59 -12.58
N ARG A 120 -1.51 -11.19 -13.59
CA ARG A 120 -0.44 -10.16 -13.42
C ARG A 120 -0.90 -8.84 -12.76
N SER A 121 -2.17 -8.47 -12.92
CA SER A 121 -2.79 -7.35 -12.22
C SER A 121 -4.30 -7.58 -12.09
N TRP A 122 -4.91 -7.04 -11.05
CA TRP A 122 -6.35 -7.13 -10.78
C TRP A 122 -6.89 -5.80 -10.22
N SER A 123 -8.21 -5.71 -10.12
CA SER A 123 -8.90 -4.55 -9.57
C SER A 123 -9.80 -4.95 -8.41
N VAL A 124 -9.92 -4.07 -7.41
CA VAL A 124 -10.68 -4.30 -6.19
C VAL A 124 -11.23 -2.99 -5.65
N THR A 125 -12.39 -3.05 -5.01
CA THR A 125 -12.96 -1.87 -4.36
C THR A 125 -12.13 -1.48 -3.14
N CYS A 126 -12.11 -0.19 -2.80
CA CYS A 126 -11.44 0.29 -1.59
C CYS A 126 -11.95 -0.44 -0.32
N GLU A 127 -13.25 -0.74 -0.26
CA GLU A 127 -13.86 -1.53 0.81
C GLU A 127 -13.28 -2.94 0.92
N TRP A 128 -13.24 -3.70 -0.18
CA TRP A 128 -12.69 -5.07 -0.15
C TRP A 128 -11.18 -5.09 0.05
N LEU A 129 -10.47 -4.08 -0.46
CA LEU A 129 -9.04 -3.95 -0.17
C LEU A 129 -8.81 -3.72 1.32
N LEU A 130 -9.59 -2.85 1.97
CA LEU A 130 -9.50 -2.63 3.41
C LEU A 130 -9.73 -3.93 4.18
N GLN A 131 -10.75 -4.70 3.81
CA GLN A 131 -11.02 -6.00 4.42
C GLN A 131 -9.84 -6.97 4.22
N ALA A 132 -9.29 -7.03 3.00
CA ALA A 132 -8.20 -7.95 2.67
C ALA A 132 -6.88 -7.63 3.37
N ILE A 133 -6.60 -6.36 3.69
CA ILE A 133 -5.37 -5.95 4.40
C ILE A 133 -5.56 -5.92 5.93
N THR A 134 -6.79 -6.04 6.42
CA THR A 134 -7.07 -6.10 7.86
C THR A 134 -6.50 -7.39 8.45
N GLY A 135 -5.72 -7.26 9.54
CA GLY A 135 -4.89 -8.32 10.11
C GLY A 135 -3.48 -8.37 9.54
N TYR A 136 -3.18 -7.58 8.51
CA TYR A 136 -1.87 -7.44 7.88
C TYR A 136 -1.44 -5.96 7.93
N GLY A 137 -1.32 -5.33 6.77
CA GLY A 137 -1.01 -3.91 6.64
C GLY A 137 -0.37 -3.59 5.30
N TYR A 138 0.29 -2.44 5.26
CA TYR A 138 0.97 -1.97 4.07
C TYR A 138 2.25 -1.22 4.42
N ILE A 139 3.12 -1.09 3.44
CA ILE A 139 4.30 -0.24 3.48
C ILE A 139 4.08 0.88 2.48
N VAL A 140 4.26 2.12 2.92
CA VAL A 140 4.22 3.29 2.05
C VAL A 140 5.61 3.91 1.97
N MET A 141 6.12 4.00 0.75
CA MET A 141 7.36 4.68 0.45
C MET A 141 7.05 6.08 -0.08
N ARG A 142 7.75 7.10 0.44
CA ARG A 142 7.60 8.49 -0.01
C ARG A 142 8.94 9.16 -0.26
N HIS A 143 9.01 9.96 -1.32
CA HIS A 143 10.15 10.81 -1.61
C HIS A 143 10.10 12.09 -0.75
N VAL A 144 11.07 12.26 0.14
CA VAL A 144 11.13 13.33 1.15
C VAL A 144 11.08 14.73 0.54
N GLY A 145 11.77 14.96 -0.58
CA GLY A 145 11.79 16.27 -1.24
C GLY A 145 10.44 16.73 -1.83
N ARG A 146 9.49 15.81 -2.10
CA ARG A 146 8.16 16.17 -2.61
C ARG A 146 7.13 16.43 -1.51
N LEU A 147 7.32 15.86 -0.32
CA LEU A 147 6.52 16.18 0.87
C LEU A 147 6.68 17.65 1.28
N LEU A 148 7.89 18.20 1.21
CA LEU A 148 8.19 19.59 1.59
C LEU A 148 7.53 20.62 0.66
N ARG A 149 7.40 20.32 -0.64
CA ARG A 149 6.71 21.22 -1.58
C ARG A 149 5.21 21.35 -1.28
N ARG A 150 4.56 20.28 -0.81
CA ARG A 150 3.12 20.31 -0.43
C ARG A 150 2.85 21.16 0.82
N GLN A 151 3.76 21.18 1.79
CA GLN A 151 3.62 22.03 2.98
C GLN A 151 3.87 23.52 2.67
N SER A 152 4.82 23.82 1.78
CA SER A 152 5.12 25.20 1.38
C SER A 152 4.00 25.86 0.57
N VAL A 153 3.23 25.09 -0.22
CA VAL A 153 2.09 25.62 -1.01
C VAL A 153 0.85 25.89 -0.15
N ARG A 154 0.67 25.18 0.97
CA ARG A 154 -0.44 25.46 1.92
C ARG A 154 -0.16 26.64 2.85
N GLY A 155 1.10 27.08 2.98
CA GLY A 155 1.48 28.25 3.79
C GLY A 155 1.37 29.61 3.07
N SER A 156 1.13 29.63 1.76
CA SER A 156 1.07 30.86 0.95
C SER A 156 -0.34 31.37 0.64
N ALA A 157 -1.39 30.72 1.15
CA ALA A 157 -2.78 31.19 1.05
C ALA A 157 -3.19 31.92 2.34
N SER A 158 -2.46 32.99 2.68
CA SER A 158 -2.77 33.91 3.78
C SER A 158 -2.03 35.24 3.58
N MET A 159 -2.32 35.96 2.49
CA MET A 159 -2.10 37.41 2.38
C MET A 159 -3.14 37.99 1.43
#